data_AF-A0AAF5PS27-F1
#
_entry.id   AF-A0AAF5PS27-F1
#
_cell.length_a   1.000
_cell.length_b   1.000
_cell.length_c   1.000
_cell.angle_alpha   90.00
_cell.angle_beta   90.00
_cell.angle_gamma   90.00
#
_symmetry.space_group_name_H-M   'P 1'
#
loop_
_entity.id
_entity.type
_entity.pdbx_description
1 polymer ?
#
loop_
_entity_poly.entity_id
_entity_poly.type
_entity_poly.pdbx_seq_one_letter_code
_entity_poly.pdbx_strand_id
1 'polypeptide(L)'
;MKWITIAIYNFFVLVSKKIMIEALPSVYDESEEPYIDKNAQFYISSSQKREPIWFRQLGFNDSIAIRLKHSSYYYYFFDRRTSRILITFMNAYKVEVIEFTIIPGAAELSLSCRYGRVDTASFEENEYEKYYEFLLIFSSVGVLLFHDYSFKTKTEVCVNLIPTITIFKHMIIRVDNLEAVLEVVPESARVPNNWYIVRSIQVGYKLVVKYYPGVNSIISIRLTDKNRIMALKVIIDYTTGILYTRRMRLDNENKQCVNFGNTLQFNSQMLGKVEIGVFPHQYKIVMRMNEIRSNKVRDCMVYGHHLSPYDIQQTIFDSTNKTTVFYAYYIQPA
;
A
#
# COMPACT_ATOMS: atom_id res chain seq x y z
N MET A 1 -6.67 -36.16 -63.70
CA MET A 1 -6.75 -36.48 -62.25
C MET A 1 -5.91 -35.43 -61.53
N LYS A 2 -6.53 -34.37 -61.00
CA LYS A 2 -5.84 -33.29 -60.27
C LYS A 2 -5.95 -33.60 -58.78
N TRP A 3 -4.82 -33.79 -58.11
CA TRP A 3 -4.78 -33.93 -56.66
C TRP A 3 -4.89 -32.55 -56.04
N ILE A 4 -5.90 -32.33 -55.20
CA ILE A 4 -6.03 -31.15 -54.35
C ILE A 4 -5.51 -31.55 -52.98
N THR A 5 -4.39 -30.97 -52.57
CA THR A 5 -3.89 -31.07 -51.20
C THR A 5 -4.61 -30.01 -50.37
N ILE A 6 -5.55 -30.42 -49.53
CA ILE A 6 -6.18 -29.55 -48.53
C ILE A 6 -5.33 -29.67 -47.25
N ALA A 7 -4.62 -28.60 -46.90
CA ALA A 7 -4.01 -28.48 -45.58
C ALA A 7 -5.10 -28.08 -44.58
N ILE A 8 -5.56 -29.04 -43.76
CA ILE A 8 -6.42 -28.75 -42.61
C ILE A 8 -5.50 -28.36 -41.45
N TYR A 9 -5.44 -27.06 -41.15
CA TYR A 9 -4.84 -26.59 -39.90
C TYR A 9 -5.80 -26.91 -38.76
N ASN A 10 -5.56 -28.02 -38.06
CA ASN A 10 -6.15 -28.25 -36.74
C ASN A 10 -5.56 -27.23 -35.76
N PHE A 11 -6.26 -26.10 -35.57
CA PHE A 11 -6.00 -25.22 -34.44
C PHE A 11 -6.58 -25.88 -33.19
N PHE A 12 -5.73 -26.59 -32.45
CA PHE A 12 -6.01 -26.89 -31.06
C PHE A 12 -5.90 -25.58 -30.27
N VAL A 13 -7.04 -24.90 -30.07
CA VAL A 13 -7.12 -23.85 -29.05
C VAL A 13 -7.12 -24.57 -27.71
N LEU A 14 -5.93 -24.74 -27.14
CA LEU A 14 -5.76 -25.10 -25.73
C LEU A 14 -6.18 -23.88 -24.90
N VAL A 15 -7.49 -23.69 -24.72
CA VAL A 15 -8.01 -22.80 -23.69
C VAL A 15 -7.69 -23.46 -22.37
N SER A 16 -6.69 -22.96 -21.64
CA SER A 16 -6.46 -23.34 -20.26
C SER A 16 -7.78 -23.24 -19.50
N LYS A 17 -8.17 -24.29 -18.78
CA LYS A 17 -9.38 -24.33 -17.94
C LYS A 17 -9.43 -23.18 -16.91
N LYS A 18 -8.29 -22.55 -16.64
CA LYS A 18 -8.14 -21.35 -15.80
C LYS A 18 -8.71 -20.06 -16.44
N ILE A 19 -9.02 -20.08 -17.73
CA ILE A 19 -9.64 -18.98 -18.49
C ILE A 19 -11.18 -18.96 -18.30
N MET A 20 -11.76 -19.97 -17.63
CA MET A 20 -13.17 -19.93 -17.25
C MET A 20 -13.40 -18.94 -16.10
N ILE A 21 -13.68 -17.70 -16.45
CA ILE A 21 -14.64 -16.82 -15.77
C ILE A 21 -14.35 -16.63 -14.27
N GLU A 22 -13.13 -16.22 -13.91
CA GLU A 22 -13.02 -15.38 -12.72
C GLU A 22 -13.53 -14.00 -13.12
N ALA A 23 -14.76 -13.67 -12.70
CA ALA A 23 -15.26 -12.31 -12.79
C ALA A 23 -14.25 -11.42 -12.06
N LEU A 24 -13.73 -10.40 -12.76
CA LEU A 24 -12.81 -9.45 -12.13
C LEU A 24 -13.48 -8.86 -10.89
N PRO A 25 -12.72 -8.67 -9.79
CA PRO A 25 -13.25 -8.05 -8.60
C PRO A 25 -13.93 -6.72 -8.96
N SER A 26 -15.01 -6.41 -8.26
CA SER A 26 -15.59 -5.08 -8.38
C SER A 26 -14.56 -4.04 -7.90
N VAL A 27 -14.50 -2.90 -8.59
CA VAL A 27 -13.73 -1.74 -8.09
C VAL A 27 -14.43 -1.09 -6.89
N TYR A 28 -15.68 -1.48 -6.63
CA TYR A 28 -16.48 -1.12 -5.47
C TYR A 28 -16.62 -2.33 -4.53
N ASP A 29 -16.19 -2.19 -3.28
CA ASP A 29 -16.45 -3.19 -2.26
C ASP A 29 -17.67 -2.78 -1.43
N GLU A 30 -18.80 -3.46 -1.66
CA GLU A 30 -20.06 -3.20 -0.94
C GLU A 30 -19.92 -3.45 0.58
N SER A 31 -18.99 -4.30 1.00
CA SER A 31 -18.76 -4.58 2.42
C SER A 31 -18.05 -3.43 3.16
N GLU A 32 -17.44 -2.51 2.42
CA GLU A 32 -16.76 -1.33 2.96
C GLU A 32 -17.68 -0.09 3.01
N GLU A 33 -18.89 -0.12 2.43
CA GLU A 33 -19.84 1.00 2.41
C GLU A 33 -20.05 1.70 3.77
N PRO A 34 -20.18 1.01 4.93
CA PRO A 34 -20.37 1.70 6.20
C PRO A 34 -19.11 2.43 6.72
N TYR A 35 -17.95 2.20 6.11
CA TYR A 35 -16.66 2.78 6.50
C TYR A 35 -16.11 3.80 5.49
N ILE A 36 -16.80 3.98 4.36
CA ILE A 36 -16.36 4.81 3.24
C ILE A 36 -17.16 6.11 3.19
N ASP A 37 -16.46 7.25 3.03
CA ASP A 37 -17.09 8.52 2.68
C ASP A 37 -17.35 8.58 1.18
N LYS A 38 -18.62 8.45 0.78
CA LYS A 38 -19.05 8.51 -0.63
C LYS A 38 -18.67 9.83 -1.31
N ASN A 39 -18.50 10.92 -0.56
CA ASN A 39 -18.05 12.22 -1.11
C ASN A 39 -16.54 12.28 -1.37
N ALA A 40 -15.78 11.32 -0.84
CA ALA A 40 -14.35 11.18 -1.04
C ALA A 40 -13.98 10.16 -2.12
N GLN A 41 -14.99 9.54 -2.77
CA GLN A 41 -14.83 8.58 -3.85
C GLN A 41 -15.13 9.19 -5.21
N PHE A 42 -14.28 8.90 -6.18
CA PHE A 42 -14.37 9.39 -7.53
C PHE A 42 -14.25 8.25 -8.52
N TYR A 43 -15.31 8.03 -9.28
CA TYR A 43 -15.34 7.03 -10.32
C TYR A 43 -14.72 7.57 -11.60
N ILE A 44 -13.85 6.77 -12.21
CA ILE A 44 -13.20 7.01 -13.50
C ILE A 44 -13.59 5.88 -14.44
N SER A 45 -14.01 6.23 -15.65
CA SER A 45 -14.19 5.24 -16.72
C SER A 45 -13.64 5.73 -18.04
N SER A 46 -13.38 4.80 -18.96
CA SER A 46 -12.98 5.12 -20.33
C SER A 46 -13.97 6.01 -21.10
N SER A 47 -15.24 6.03 -20.68
CA SER A 47 -16.30 6.83 -21.29
C SER A 47 -16.45 8.24 -20.70
N GLN A 48 -15.86 8.52 -19.53
CA GLN A 48 -15.97 9.82 -18.89
C GLN A 48 -15.10 10.87 -19.59
N LYS A 49 -15.58 12.12 -19.58
CA LYS A 49 -14.81 13.26 -20.08
C LYS A 49 -13.61 13.52 -19.16
N ARG A 50 -12.49 13.94 -19.76
CA ARG A 50 -11.21 14.29 -19.09
C ARG A 50 -11.30 15.62 -18.32
N GLU A 51 -12.41 15.86 -17.62
CA GLU A 51 -12.60 17.08 -16.86
C GLU A 51 -11.86 17.00 -15.53
N PRO A 52 -11.24 18.10 -15.07
CA PRO A 52 -10.63 18.14 -13.74
C PRO A 52 -11.69 17.98 -12.65
N ILE A 53 -11.42 17.11 -11.69
CA ILE A 53 -12.29 16.84 -10.54
C ILE A 53 -11.68 17.50 -9.32
N TRP A 54 -12.48 18.30 -8.62
CA TRP A 54 -12.10 18.98 -7.40
C TRP A 54 -12.36 18.10 -6.19
N PHE A 55 -11.48 18.17 -5.20
CA PHE A 55 -11.63 17.50 -3.92
C PHE A 55 -10.99 18.32 -2.81
N ARG A 56 -11.14 17.87 -1.56
CA ARG A 56 -10.55 18.58 -0.41
C ARG A 56 -9.03 18.72 -0.59
N GLN A 57 -8.48 19.79 -0.04
CA GLN A 57 -7.03 19.98 0.00
C GLN A 57 -6.34 18.80 0.69
N LEU A 58 -5.29 18.28 0.06
CA LEU A 58 -4.47 17.24 0.67
C LEU A 58 -3.56 17.83 1.76
N GLY A 59 -3.46 17.12 2.87
CA GLY A 59 -2.46 17.33 3.91
C GLY A 59 -1.33 16.29 3.83
N PHE A 60 -0.32 16.46 4.68
CA PHE A 60 0.65 15.39 4.90
C PHE A 60 -0.01 14.22 5.63
N ASN A 61 0.36 13.00 5.23
CA ASN A 61 -0.18 11.71 5.62
C ASN A 61 -1.56 11.37 5.04
N ASP A 62 -2.13 12.22 4.19
CA ASP A 62 -3.27 11.82 3.37
C ASP A 62 -2.88 10.74 2.39
N SER A 63 -3.87 9.97 1.96
CA SER A 63 -3.66 8.93 0.98
C SER A 63 -4.80 8.79 0.01
N ILE A 64 -4.44 8.36 -1.19
CA ILE A 64 -5.38 8.07 -2.26
C ILE A 64 -5.25 6.60 -2.61
N ALA A 65 -6.31 5.85 -2.34
CA ALA A 65 -6.45 4.47 -2.79
C ALA A 65 -7.01 4.48 -4.21
N ILE A 66 -6.45 3.64 -5.07
CA ILE A 66 -6.83 3.54 -6.48
C ILE A 66 -7.08 2.07 -6.76
N ARG A 67 -8.35 1.71 -6.93
CA ARG A 67 -8.78 0.39 -7.39
C ARG A 67 -9.15 0.52 -8.83
N LEU A 68 -8.51 -0.23 -9.72
CA LEU A 68 -8.82 -0.15 -11.14
C LEU A 68 -8.83 -1.49 -11.80
N LYS A 69 -9.67 -1.62 -12.82
CA LYS A 69 -9.68 -2.76 -13.71
C LYS A 69 -9.85 -2.36 -15.16
N HIS A 70 -9.41 -3.19 -16.08
CA HIS A 70 -9.60 -2.99 -17.51
C HIS A 70 -9.71 -4.31 -18.27
N SER A 71 -10.42 -4.32 -19.40
CA SER A 71 -10.60 -5.56 -20.18
C SER A 71 -9.40 -5.92 -21.05
N SER A 72 -8.71 -4.93 -21.61
CA SER A 72 -7.55 -5.09 -22.50
C SER A 72 -6.80 -3.77 -22.66
N TYR A 73 -5.59 -3.83 -23.20
CA TYR A 73 -4.80 -2.67 -23.59
C TYR A 73 -4.06 -2.97 -24.90
N TYR A 74 -3.77 -1.92 -25.68
CA TYR A 74 -3.04 -2.06 -26.94
C TYR A 74 -1.59 -1.63 -26.77
N TYR A 75 -0.69 -2.53 -27.14
CA TYR A 75 0.73 -2.23 -27.27
C TYR A 75 1.31 -2.76 -28.57
N TYR A 76 2.39 -2.14 -29.04
CA TYR A 76 3.14 -2.67 -30.19
C TYR A 76 4.20 -3.64 -29.69
N PHE A 77 4.45 -4.73 -30.41
CA PHE A 77 5.45 -5.72 -30.02
C PHE A 77 6.83 -5.11 -29.72
N PHE A 78 7.22 -4.08 -30.49
CA PHE A 78 8.48 -3.35 -30.32
C PHE A 78 8.41 -2.16 -29.34
N ASP A 79 7.21 -1.78 -28.88
CA ASP A 79 7.00 -0.73 -27.89
C ASP A 79 5.80 -1.06 -26.97
N ARG A 80 6.13 -1.64 -25.82
CA ARG A 80 5.20 -1.99 -24.76
C ARG A 80 4.63 -0.79 -24.00
N ARG A 81 5.13 0.44 -24.25
CA ARG A 81 4.78 1.65 -23.47
C ARG A 81 3.69 2.52 -24.09
N THR A 82 3.02 2.06 -25.15
CA THR A 82 2.00 2.87 -25.84
C THR A 82 0.67 2.96 -25.10
N SER A 83 0.33 1.96 -24.30
CA SER A 83 -0.85 1.99 -23.41
C SER A 83 -0.51 2.71 -22.11
N ARG A 84 -1.29 3.72 -21.73
CA ARG A 84 -1.02 4.51 -20.52
C ARG A 84 -2.32 4.90 -19.81
N ILE A 85 -2.29 4.85 -18.50
CA ILE A 85 -3.30 5.43 -17.61
C ILE A 85 -2.56 6.47 -16.77
N LEU A 86 -2.95 7.73 -16.91
CA LEU A 86 -2.32 8.85 -16.21
C LEU A 86 -3.33 9.44 -15.23
N ILE A 87 -2.89 9.67 -14.00
CA ILE A 87 -3.63 10.36 -12.96
C ILE A 87 -2.76 11.53 -12.50
N THR A 88 -3.16 12.74 -12.90
CA THR A 88 -2.43 13.98 -12.65
C THR A 88 -3.09 14.73 -11.50
N PHE A 89 -2.33 14.98 -10.43
CA PHE A 89 -2.73 15.78 -9.30
C PHE A 89 -2.22 17.21 -9.46
N MET A 90 -3.11 18.18 -9.25
CA MET A 90 -2.89 19.58 -9.55
C MET A 90 -3.31 20.46 -8.38
N ASN A 91 -2.77 21.67 -8.35
CA ASN A 91 -3.22 22.71 -7.43
C ASN A 91 -4.46 23.45 -7.95
N ALA A 92 -5.00 24.35 -7.13
CA ALA A 92 -6.17 25.18 -7.46
C ALA A 92 -6.03 25.99 -8.77
N TYR A 93 -4.80 26.27 -9.21
CA TYR A 93 -4.49 26.97 -10.46
C TYR A 93 -4.37 26.02 -11.67
N LYS A 94 -4.76 24.75 -11.53
CA LYS A 94 -4.64 23.69 -12.55
C LYS A 94 -3.20 23.44 -12.99
N VAL A 95 -2.24 23.75 -12.12
CA VAL A 95 -0.84 23.44 -12.32
C VAL A 95 -0.57 22.05 -11.77
N GLU A 96 0.02 21.20 -12.60
CA GLU A 96 0.48 19.87 -12.21
C GLU A 96 1.48 19.94 -11.05
N VAL A 97 1.26 19.08 -10.05
CA VAL A 97 2.15 18.88 -8.91
C VAL A 97 2.83 17.53 -9.03
N ILE A 98 2.03 16.48 -9.22
CA ILE A 98 2.49 15.10 -9.37
C ILE A 98 1.62 14.35 -10.37
N GLU A 99 2.26 13.53 -11.19
CA GLU A 99 1.61 12.59 -12.10
C GLU A 99 1.96 11.16 -11.69
N PHE A 100 0.92 10.34 -11.57
CA PHE A 100 1.02 8.90 -11.43
C PHE A 100 0.64 8.26 -12.76
N THR A 101 1.57 7.48 -13.33
CA THR A 101 1.37 6.82 -14.62
C THR A 101 1.52 5.32 -14.47
N ILE A 102 0.59 4.60 -15.10
CA ILE A 102 0.56 3.14 -15.20
C ILE A 102 0.72 2.80 -16.68
N ILE A 103 1.65 1.90 -16.96
CA ILE A 103 1.94 1.38 -18.28
C ILE A 103 1.70 -0.14 -18.25
N PRO A 104 0.45 -0.59 -18.50
CA PRO A 104 0.11 -2.01 -18.37
C PRO A 104 0.97 -2.93 -19.24
N GLY A 105 1.19 -2.54 -20.51
CA GLY A 105 1.97 -3.37 -21.44
C GLY A 105 3.43 -3.57 -21.08
N ALA A 106 4.02 -2.70 -20.28
CA ALA A 106 5.41 -2.82 -19.81
C ALA A 106 5.51 -3.23 -18.33
N ALA A 107 4.38 -3.53 -17.68
CA ALA A 107 4.26 -3.71 -16.24
C ALA A 107 5.04 -2.65 -15.43
N GLU A 108 4.90 -1.38 -15.83
CA GLU A 108 5.64 -0.26 -15.25
C GLU A 108 4.70 0.75 -14.60
N LEU A 109 5.16 1.28 -13.47
CA LEU A 109 4.55 2.37 -12.74
C LEU A 109 5.56 3.51 -12.64
N SER A 110 5.08 4.75 -12.70
CA SER A 110 5.94 5.91 -12.47
C SER A 110 5.25 6.99 -11.67
N LEU A 111 6.04 7.64 -10.82
CA LEU A 111 5.70 8.91 -10.19
C LEU A 111 6.61 9.99 -10.76
N SER A 112 6.02 11.10 -11.20
CA SER A 112 6.78 12.27 -11.66
C SER A 112 6.26 13.54 -11.03
N CYS A 113 7.17 14.32 -10.46
CA CYS A 113 6.88 15.69 -10.05
C CYS A 113 7.16 16.64 -11.23
N ARG A 114 6.40 17.74 -11.36
CA ARG A 114 6.52 18.72 -12.47
C ARG A 114 7.95 19.20 -12.77
N TYR A 115 8.82 19.26 -11.77
CA TYR A 115 10.22 19.71 -11.90
C TYR A 115 11.24 18.65 -11.45
N GLY A 116 10.82 17.39 -11.39
CA GLY A 116 11.60 16.30 -10.82
C GLY A 116 12.06 15.26 -11.82
N ARG A 117 12.80 14.29 -11.30
CA ARG A 117 13.05 13.03 -12.01
C ARG A 117 11.76 12.20 -12.02
N VAL A 118 11.67 11.32 -13.00
CA VAL A 118 10.63 10.29 -13.06
C VAL A 118 11.12 9.08 -12.28
N ASP A 119 10.44 8.76 -11.18
CA ASP A 119 10.74 7.61 -10.35
C ASP A 119 9.90 6.43 -10.85
N THR A 120 10.56 5.41 -11.42
CA THR A 120 9.90 4.25 -12.04
C THR A 120 10.03 3.00 -11.18
N ALA A 121 9.06 2.10 -11.28
CA ALA A 121 9.09 0.78 -10.67
C ALA A 121 8.35 -0.23 -11.55
N SER A 122 8.74 -1.49 -11.48
CA SER A 122 8.01 -2.58 -12.14
C SER A 122 7.05 -3.30 -11.18
N PHE A 123 6.03 -3.91 -11.75
CA PHE A 123 5.21 -4.92 -11.11
C PHE A 123 5.26 -6.22 -11.91
N GLU A 124 4.62 -7.27 -11.40
CA GLU A 124 4.66 -8.57 -12.06
C GLU A 124 3.99 -8.46 -13.43
N GLU A 125 4.72 -8.86 -14.49
CA GLU A 125 4.13 -8.98 -15.83
C GLU A 125 3.07 -10.07 -15.78
N ASN A 126 1.81 -9.68 -15.83
CA ASN A 126 0.71 -10.63 -15.84
C ASN A 126 -0.22 -10.27 -17.00
N GLU A 127 -0.19 -11.11 -18.04
CA GLU A 127 -1.07 -10.98 -19.22
C GLU A 127 -2.57 -11.06 -18.85
N TYR A 128 -2.89 -11.55 -17.65
CA TYR A 128 -4.24 -11.80 -17.16
C TYR A 128 -4.66 -10.90 -16.01
N GLU A 129 -3.73 -10.23 -15.32
CA GLU A 129 -4.08 -9.32 -14.22
C GLU A 129 -4.63 -8.04 -14.80
N LYS A 130 -5.94 -7.93 -14.64
CA LYS A 130 -6.76 -6.87 -15.18
C LYS A 130 -7.40 -6.05 -14.08
N TYR A 131 -7.01 -6.29 -12.84
CA TYR A 131 -7.42 -5.60 -11.63
C TYR A 131 -6.16 -5.23 -10.85
N TYR A 132 -6.08 -4.00 -10.36
CA TYR A 132 -4.93 -3.50 -9.61
C TYR A 132 -5.38 -2.65 -8.44
N GLU A 133 -4.69 -2.81 -7.31
CA GLU A 133 -4.81 -1.92 -6.16
C GLU A 133 -3.52 -1.12 -5.99
N PHE A 134 -3.66 0.20 -5.98
CA PHE A 134 -2.59 1.13 -5.65
C PHE A 134 -2.95 1.97 -4.45
N LEU A 135 -1.92 2.36 -3.70
CA LEU A 135 -2.05 3.36 -2.65
C LEU A 135 -0.94 4.38 -2.80
N LEU A 136 -1.34 5.63 -2.95
CA LEU A 136 -0.45 6.79 -2.84
C LEU A 136 -0.54 7.34 -1.43
N ILE A 137 0.60 7.50 -0.76
CA ILE A 137 0.69 8.19 0.53
C ILE A 137 1.45 9.49 0.34
N PHE A 138 0.78 10.61 0.57
CA PHE A 138 1.32 11.95 0.44
C PHE A 138 1.93 12.37 1.77
N SER A 139 3.25 12.32 1.91
CA SER A 139 3.90 12.49 3.21
C SER A 139 4.99 13.54 3.20
N SER A 140 5.43 13.92 4.41
CA SER A 140 6.56 14.84 4.60
C SER A 140 7.90 14.31 4.08
N VAL A 141 8.00 13.00 3.81
CA VAL A 141 9.21 12.35 3.26
C VAL A 141 9.09 12.02 1.77
N GLY A 142 7.99 12.40 1.12
CA GLY A 142 7.71 12.09 -0.28
C GLY A 142 6.30 11.62 -0.54
N VAL A 143 5.95 11.49 -1.81
CA VAL A 143 4.79 10.71 -2.25
C VAL A 143 5.24 9.27 -2.47
N LEU A 144 4.67 8.36 -1.69
CA LEU A 144 5.02 6.94 -1.69
C LEU A 144 3.99 6.16 -2.51
N LEU A 145 4.44 5.29 -3.41
CA LEU A 145 3.58 4.39 -4.19
C LEU A 145 3.68 2.96 -3.66
N PHE A 146 2.52 2.38 -3.36
CA PHE A 146 2.34 0.97 -3.07
C PHE A 146 1.44 0.32 -4.12
N HIS A 147 1.71 -0.95 -4.40
CA HIS A 147 0.89 -1.82 -5.23
C HIS A 147 0.81 -3.18 -4.56
N ASP A 148 -0.40 -3.69 -4.34
CA ASP A 148 -0.68 -4.96 -3.64
C ASP A 148 0.15 -5.11 -2.36
N TYR A 149 0.09 -4.09 -1.51
CA TYR A 149 0.80 -4.05 -0.24
C TYR A 149 2.34 -3.97 -0.31
N SER A 150 2.89 -3.95 -1.51
CA SER A 150 4.32 -3.81 -1.75
C SER A 150 4.69 -2.37 -2.06
N PHE A 151 5.73 -1.88 -1.39
CA PHE A 151 6.30 -0.57 -1.70
C PHE A 151 6.99 -0.67 -3.05
N LYS A 152 6.67 0.25 -3.97
CA LYS A 152 7.21 0.24 -5.33
C LYS A 152 8.25 1.35 -5.52
N THR A 153 7.86 2.59 -5.29
CA THR A 153 8.76 3.74 -5.47
C THR A 153 8.29 4.93 -4.63
N LYS A 154 9.14 5.97 -4.55
CA LYS A 154 8.80 7.25 -3.92
C LYS A 154 9.41 8.40 -4.69
N THR A 155 8.79 9.58 -4.57
CA THR A 155 9.35 10.84 -5.06
C THR A 155 9.34 11.91 -3.98
N GLU A 156 10.45 12.61 -3.80
CA GLU A 156 10.63 13.62 -2.73
C GLU A 156 10.57 15.06 -3.25
N VAL A 157 10.63 15.25 -4.57
CA VAL A 157 10.88 16.56 -5.19
C VAL A 157 9.72 17.54 -4.98
N CYS A 158 8.47 17.05 -4.94
CA CYS A 158 7.27 17.86 -4.84
C CYS A 158 6.63 17.86 -3.44
N VAL A 159 7.33 17.42 -2.39
CA VAL A 159 6.80 17.38 -1.00
C VAL A 159 6.21 18.71 -0.57
N ASN A 160 6.90 19.83 -0.84
CA ASN A 160 6.44 21.16 -0.44
C ASN A 160 5.16 21.62 -1.17
N LEU A 161 4.79 20.96 -2.27
CA LEU A 161 3.61 21.26 -3.06
C LEU A 161 2.42 20.35 -2.73
N ILE A 162 2.62 19.28 -1.95
CA ILE A 162 1.55 18.37 -1.51
C ILE A 162 0.38 19.15 -0.90
N PRO A 163 0.59 20.10 0.02
CA PRO A 163 -0.50 20.85 0.62
C PRO A 163 -1.28 21.72 -0.36
N THR A 164 -0.82 21.89 -1.60
CA THR A 164 -1.50 22.72 -2.60
C THR A 164 -2.45 21.93 -3.48
N ILE A 165 -2.41 20.59 -3.41
CA ILE A 165 -3.19 19.70 -4.28
C ILE A 165 -4.67 19.75 -3.86
N THR A 166 -5.54 20.09 -4.81
CA THR A 166 -7.00 20.18 -4.63
C THR A 166 -7.79 19.66 -5.85
N ILE A 167 -7.08 19.26 -6.91
CA ILE A 167 -7.68 18.83 -8.17
C ILE A 167 -6.95 17.59 -8.66
N PHE A 168 -7.65 16.63 -9.23
CA PHE A 168 -7.03 15.61 -10.06
C PHE A 168 -7.70 15.53 -11.43
N LYS A 169 -6.98 14.98 -12.39
CA LYS A 169 -7.47 14.68 -13.74
C LYS A 169 -6.90 13.36 -14.16
N HIS A 170 -7.61 12.65 -15.03
CA HIS A 170 -7.11 11.43 -15.62
C HIS A 170 -7.02 11.52 -17.13
N MET A 171 -6.15 10.68 -17.70
CA MET A 171 -6.05 10.45 -19.13
C MET A 171 -5.83 8.96 -19.37
N ILE A 172 -6.68 8.38 -20.22
CA ILE A 172 -6.60 6.97 -20.61
C ILE A 172 -6.21 6.92 -22.09
N ILE A 173 -5.18 6.15 -22.41
CA ILE A 173 -4.61 6.01 -23.75
C ILE A 173 -4.52 4.53 -24.06
N ARG A 174 -5.28 4.07 -25.07
CA ARG A 174 -5.21 2.70 -25.60
C ARG A 174 -5.44 1.60 -24.55
N VAL A 175 -6.41 1.83 -23.66
CA VAL A 175 -6.90 0.86 -22.67
C VAL A 175 -8.42 0.76 -22.80
N ASP A 176 -8.95 -0.45 -22.87
CA ASP A 176 -10.37 -0.72 -23.14
C ASP A 176 -11.14 -1.12 -21.88
N ASN A 177 -12.36 -0.60 -21.77
CA ASN A 177 -13.29 -0.83 -20.65
C ASN A 177 -12.60 -0.65 -19.29
N LEU A 178 -11.90 0.47 -19.13
CA LEU A 178 -11.32 0.81 -17.85
C LEU A 178 -12.42 1.30 -16.91
N GLU A 179 -12.43 0.73 -15.70
CA GLU A 179 -13.22 1.19 -14.56
C GLU A 179 -12.24 1.40 -13.41
N ALA A 180 -12.31 2.54 -12.73
CA ALA A 180 -11.49 2.80 -11.56
C ALA A 180 -12.23 3.63 -10.52
N VAL A 181 -11.90 3.40 -9.26
CA VAL A 181 -12.33 4.20 -8.13
C VAL A 181 -11.09 4.78 -7.47
N LEU A 182 -11.07 6.11 -7.37
CA LEU A 182 -10.10 6.85 -6.58
C LEU A 182 -10.78 7.27 -5.29
N GLU A 183 -10.16 6.98 -4.17
CA GLU A 183 -10.70 7.28 -2.85
C GLU A 183 -9.69 8.07 -2.02
N VAL A 184 -10.09 9.26 -1.59
CA VAL A 184 -9.34 10.03 -0.59
C VAL A 184 -9.65 9.44 0.78
N VAL A 185 -8.75 8.60 1.27
CA VAL A 185 -8.95 7.88 2.54
C VAL A 185 -8.97 8.88 3.70
N PRO A 186 -10.00 8.89 4.56
CA PRO A 186 -10.16 9.90 5.61
C PRO A 186 -9.05 9.87 6.67
N GLU A 187 -8.72 11.05 7.22
CA GLU A 187 -7.71 11.25 8.28
C GLU A 187 -7.97 10.41 9.54
N SER A 188 -9.23 10.06 9.83
CA SER A 188 -9.62 9.24 11.00
C SER A 188 -9.07 7.82 10.95
N ALA A 189 -8.57 7.38 9.79
CA ALA A 189 -7.80 6.14 9.66
C ALA A 189 -6.28 6.33 9.87
N ARG A 190 -5.76 7.57 9.92
CA ARG A 190 -4.33 7.89 9.68
C ARG A 190 -3.73 9.09 10.43
N VAL A 191 -4.30 9.56 11.54
CA VAL A 191 -3.64 10.58 12.38
C VAL A 191 -2.42 9.96 13.10
N PRO A 192 -1.26 10.65 13.18
CA PRO A 192 -0.24 10.38 14.20
C PRO A 192 -0.84 10.70 15.58
N ASN A 193 -1.60 9.73 16.05
CA ASN A 193 -2.09 9.49 17.40
C ASN A 193 -3.01 8.27 17.44
N ASN A 194 -3.60 7.82 16.33
CA ASN A 194 -4.20 6.50 16.20
C ASN A 194 -4.48 6.18 14.73
N TRP A 195 -3.59 5.43 14.07
CA TRP A 195 -3.99 4.66 12.90
C TRP A 195 -4.83 3.49 13.40
N TYR A 196 -6.13 3.46 13.14
CA TYR A 196 -6.99 2.36 13.54
C TYR A 196 -7.19 1.40 12.37
N ILE A 197 -6.55 0.24 12.40
CA ILE A 197 -6.90 -0.86 11.49
C ILE A 197 -7.91 -1.74 12.20
N VAL A 198 -9.19 -1.61 11.85
CA VAL A 198 -10.28 -2.45 12.37
C VAL A 198 -10.42 -3.68 11.47
N ARG A 199 -9.43 -4.56 11.50
CA ARG A 199 -9.48 -5.86 10.82
C ARG A 199 -8.92 -6.91 11.76
N SER A 200 -9.66 -7.99 11.94
CA SER A 200 -9.24 -9.08 12.83
C SER A 200 -7.95 -9.71 12.33
N ILE A 201 -6.97 -9.84 13.23
CA ILE A 201 -5.76 -10.62 12.96
C ILE A 201 -6.07 -12.06 13.32
N GLN A 202 -6.28 -12.90 12.32
CA GLN A 202 -6.51 -14.32 12.57
C GLN A 202 -5.27 -14.98 13.19
N VAL A 203 -5.49 -16.03 13.98
CA VAL A 203 -4.42 -16.87 14.50
C VAL A 203 -3.59 -17.41 13.35
N GLY A 204 -2.28 -17.36 13.53
CA GLY A 204 -1.34 -17.78 12.51
C GLY A 204 -1.04 -16.66 11.53
N TYR A 205 -1.76 -15.54 11.48
CA TYR A 205 -1.45 -14.44 10.56
C TYR A 205 -0.38 -13.51 11.12
N LYS A 206 0.15 -12.68 10.23
CA LYS A 206 1.20 -11.73 10.52
C LYS A 206 0.81 -10.34 10.05
N LEU A 207 0.85 -9.38 10.96
CA LEU A 207 0.78 -7.97 10.64
C LEU A 207 2.16 -7.50 10.16
N VAL A 208 2.22 -6.92 8.97
CA VAL A 208 3.41 -6.26 8.44
C VAL A 208 3.20 -4.76 8.51
N VAL A 209 4.17 -4.05 9.06
CA VAL A 209 4.15 -2.60 9.27
C VAL A 209 5.42 -2.04 8.65
N LYS A 210 5.27 -1.35 7.52
CA LYS A 210 6.32 -0.53 6.93
C LYS A 210 6.16 0.90 7.43
N TYR A 211 7.26 1.55 7.80
CA TYR A 211 7.19 2.92 8.32
C TYR A 211 8.44 3.72 8.00
N TYR A 212 8.28 5.03 7.86
CA TYR A 212 9.38 5.99 7.81
C TYR A 212 9.49 6.67 9.17
N PRO A 213 10.52 6.35 9.97
CA PRO A 213 10.68 6.95 11.28
C PRO A 213 11.03 8.43 11.13
N GLY A 214 10.24 9.32 11.74
CA GLY A 214 10.70 10.70 11.94
C GLY A 214 12.02 10.70 12.74
N VAL A 215 12.84 11.74 12.57
CA VAL A 215 14.07 11.91 13.38
C VAL A 215 13.72 11.87 14.87
N ASN A 216 14.46 11.08 15.66
CA ASN A 216 14.26 10.89 17.10
C ASN A 216 12.82 10.51 17.48
N SER A 217 12.16 9.68 16.67
CA SER A 217 10.80 9.22 16.93
C SER A 217 10.75 8.00 17.84
N ILE A 218 9.74 7.97 18.71
CA ILE A 218 9.30 6.78 19.43
C ILE A 218 8.01 6.33 18.78
N ILE A 219 8.02 5.15 18.19
CA ILE A 219 6.89 4.55 17.50
C ILE A 219 6.26 3.51 18.41
N SER A 220 4.94 3.51 18.54
CA SER A 220 4.20 2.54 19.33
C SER A 220 3.11 1.87 18.50
N ILE A 221 3.14 0.55 18.44
CA ILE A 221 2.16 -0.30 17.77
C ILE A 221 1.42 -1.08 18.85
N ARG A 222 0.10 -0.89 18.96
CA ARG A 222 -0.75 -1.54 19.96
C ARG A 222 -1.70 -2.50 19.26
N LEU A 223 -1.72 -3.75 19.72
CA LEU A 223 -2.73 -4.72 19.33
C LEU A 223 -3.81 -4.72 20.41
N THR A 224 -5.05 -4.43 20.03
CA THR A 224 -6.17 -4.29 20.95
C THR A 224 -7.38 -5.11 20.52
N ASP A 225 -8.24 -5.41 21.50
CA ASP A 225 -9.50 -6.06 21.22
C ASP A 225 -10.59 -5.14 20.68
N LYS A 226 -11.79 -5.70 20.44
CA LYS A 226 -12.98 -4.96 20.01
C LYS A 226 -13.35 -3.80 20.95
N ASN A 227 -13.05 -3.96 22.23
CA ASN A 227 -13.30 -2.98 23.29
C ASN A 227 -12.08 -2.09 23.56
N ARG A 228 -11.06 -2.11 22.69
CA ARG A 228 -9.78 -1.39 22.82
C ARG A 228 -8.94 -1.79 24.04
N ILE A 229 -9.19 -2.95 24.61
CA ILE A 229 -8.33 -3.52 25.65
C ILE A 229 -7.06 -4.03 24.97
N MET A 230 -5.92 -3.50 25.39
CA MET A 230 -4.63 -3.79 24.76
C MET A 230 -4.10 -5.16 25.19
N ALA A 231 -3.74 -5.98 24.20
CA ALA A 231 -3.08 -7.26 24.39
C ALA A 231 -1.55 -7.11 24.38
N LEU A 232 -1.03 -6.43 23.36
CA LEU A 232 0.40 -6.24 23.13
C LEU A 232 0.69 -4.79 22.75
N LYS A 233 1.78 -4.25 23.29
CA LYS A 233 2.42 -3.01 22.84
C LYS A 233 3.82 -3.33 22.33
N VAL A 234 4.14 -2.89 21.12
CA VAL A 234 5.50 -2.89 20.55
C VAL A 234 5.94 -1.45 20.43
N ILE A 235 7.10 -1.11 21.00
CA ILE A 235 7.66 0.24 21.00
C ILE A 235 9.00 0.21 20.30
N ILE A 236 9.17 1.00 19.26
CA ILE A 236 10.43 1.17 18.55
C ILE A 236 10.96 2.55 18.92
N ASP A 237 12.00 2.57 19.74
CA ASP A 237 12.56 3.80 20.27
C ASP A 237 13.87 4.13 19.54
N TYR A 238 13.83 5.10 18.61
CA TYR A 238 15.01 5.56 17.90
C TYR A 238 15.92 6.47 18.73
N THR A 239 15.49 6.91 19.91
CA THR A 239 16.34 7.70 20.83
C THR A 239 17.30 6.80 21.60
N THR A 240 16.82 5.63 22.03
CA THR A 240 17.64 4.63 22.73
C THR A 240 18.17 3.53 21.81
N GLY A 241 17.60 3.39 20.61
CA GLY A 241 17.92 2.32 19.68
C GLY A 241 17.43 0.95 20.16
N ILE A 242 16.31 0.91 20.88
CA ILE A 242 15.78 -0.31 21.49
C ILE A 242 14.33 -0.52 21.05
N LEU A 243 14.00 -1.76 20.69
CA LEU A 243 12.63 -2.22 20.52
C LEU A 243 12.19 -2.90 21.81
N TYR A 244 11.12 -2.37 22.40
CA TYR A 244 10.48 -2.90 23.60
C TYR A 244 9.15 -3.55 23.29
N THR A 245 8.76 -4.47 24.16
CA THR A 245 7.47 -5.14 24.10
C THR A 245 6.83 -5.12 25.48
N ARG A 246 5.51 -4.98 25.54
CA ARG A 246 4.76 -5.08 26.79
C ARG A 246 3.43 -5.78 26.57
N ARG A 247 3.19 -6.84 27.33
CA ARG A 247 1.87 -7.48 27.45
C ARG A 247 1.13 -6.80 28.59
N MET A 248 0.07 -6.05 28.31
CA MET A 248 -0.53 -5.15 29.31
C MET A 248 -1.06 -5.84 30.57
N ARG A 249 -1.48 -7.11 30.48
CA ARG A 249 -1.98 -7.90 31.62
C ARG A 249 -0.91 -8.76 32.31
N LEU A 250 0.28 -8.90 31.71
CA LEU A 250 1.31 -9.85 32.17
C LEU A 250 2.63 -9.16 32.53
N ASP A 251 2.90 -7.97 31.97
CA ASP A 251 4.13 -7.23 32.18
C ASP A 251 3.85 -5.91 32.92
N ASN A 252 4.52 -5.74 34.06
CA ASN A 252 4.47 -4.51 34.84
C ASN A 252 5.20 -3.34 34.15
N GLU A 253 6.16 -3.64 33.27
CA GLU A 253 7.02 -2.67 32.60
C GLU A 253 7.31 -3.07 31.15
N ASN A 254 7.87 -2.15 30.36
CA ASN A 254 8.32 -2.44 29.00
C ASN A 254 9.55 -3.35 29.05
N LYS A 255 9.48 -4.53 28.43
CA LYS A 255 10.61 -5.46 28.33
C LYS A 255 11.41 -5.20 27.07
N GLN A 256 12.72 -5.09 27.20
CA GLN A 256 13.62 -4.98 26.06
C GLN A 256 13.57 -6.27 25.24
N CYS A 257 13.36 -6.13 23.93
CA CYS A 257 13.24 -7.26 23.00
C CYS A 257 14.40 -7.28 22.01
N VAL A 258 14.73 -6.14 21.37
CA VAL A 258 15.85 -6.04 20.42
C VAL A 258 16.62 -4.75 20.68
N ASN A 259 17.96 -4.81 20.70
CA ASN A 259 18.81 -3.62 20.61
C ASN A 259 19.27 -3.44 19.15
N PHE A 260 18.91 -2.31 18.55
CA PHE A 260 19.26 -1.92 17.20
C PHE A 260 20.11 -0.65 17.10
N GLY A 261 20.37 0.06 18.21
CA GLY A 261 21.08 1.35 18.23
C GLY A 261 22.50 1.29 17.66
N ASN A 262 23.17 0.14 17.78
CA ASN A 262 24.51 -0.07 17.20
C ASN A 262 24.48 -0.46 15.71
N THR A 263 23.30 -0.47 15.09
CA THR A 263 23.15 -0.87 13.69
C THR A 263 22.94 0.38 12.84
N LEU A 264 23.98 0.77 12.08
CA LEU A 264 23.97 1.88 11.11
C LEU A 264 22.78 1.84 10.12
N GLN A 265 22.18 0.66 10.00
CA GLN A 265 21.03 0.33 9.17
C GLN A 265 19.73 0.99 9.65
N PHE A 266 19.46 1.10 10.95
CA PHE A 266 18.19 1.67 11.41
C PHE A 266 18.29 3.18 11.64
N ASN A 267 18.62 3.92 10.58
CA ASN A 267 18.62 5.39 10.61
C ASN A 267 17.22 5.97 10.30
N SER A 268 17.03 7.24 10.61
CA SER A 268 15.76 7.97 10.46
C SER A 268 15.35 8.24 9.00
N GLN A 269 16.13 7.81 8.01
CA GLN A 269 15.88 8.09 6.59
C GLN A 269 15.44 6.85 5.78
N MET A 270 15.46 5.66 6.41
CA MET A 270 15.19 4.40 5.74
C MET A 270 13.78 3.86 6.05
N LEU A 271 13.22 3.13 5.09
CA LEU A 271 11.93 2.43 5.25
C LEU A 271 12.11 1.22 6.19
N GLY A 272 11.72 1.41 7.45
CA GLY A 272 11.66 0.36 8.45
C GLY A 272 10.53 -0.62 8.17
N LYS A 273 10.72 -1.88 8.58
CA LYS A 273 9.70 -2.93 8.53
C LYS A 273 9.65 -3.64 9.87
N VAL A 274 8.50 -3.63 10.52
CA VAL A 274 8.21 -4.49 11.68
C VAL A 274 7.10 -5.44 11.31
N GLU A 275 7.24 -6.65 11.80
CA GLU A 275 6.40 -7.79 11.47
C GLU A 275 5.98 -8.43 12.79
N ILE A 276 4.67 -8.51 13.04
CA ILE A 276 4.11 -9.06 14.28
C ILE A 276 3.26 -10.27 13.91
N GLY A 277 3.80 -11.47 14.14
CA GLY A 277 3.09 -12.74 14.00
C GLY A 277 2.31 -13.05 15.27
N VAL A 278 1.03 -13.40 15.12
CA VAL A 278 0.12 -13.74 16.23
C VAL A 278 -0.11 -15.26 16.22
N PHE A 279 0.41 -15.97 17.21
CA PHE A 279 0.29 -17.43 17.36
C PHE A 279 -0.40 -17.79 18.67
N PRO A 280 -1.02 -18.97 18.85
CA PRO A 280 -1.86 -19.28 20.01
C PRO A 280 -1.28 -18.98 21.40
N HIS A 281 0.04 -19.09 21.58
CA HIS A 281 0.73 -18.90 22.88
C HIS A 281 1.90 -17.92 22.84
N GLN A 282 2.07 -17.20 21.73
CA GLN A 282 3.21 -16.29 21.57
C GLN A 282 2.97 -15.23 20.50
N TYR A 283 3.69 -14.13 20.61
CA TYR A 283 3.91 -13.18 19.54
C TYR A 283 5.34 -13.31 19.03
N LYS A 284 5.51 -13.31 17.71
CA LYS A 284 6.84 -13.20 17.09
C LYS A 284 6.97 -11.82 16.49
N ILE A 285 7.93 -11.05 16.97
CA ILE A 285 8.16 -9.68 16.50
C ILE A 285 9.48 -9.67 15.77
N VAL A 286 9.43 -9.26 14.51
CA VAL A 286 10.58 -9.27 13.61
C VAL A 286 10.78 -7.86 13.05
N MET A 287 11.95 -7.30 13.28
CA MET A 287 12.38 -6.02 12.72
C MET A 287 13.32 -6.29 11.55
N ARG A 288 13.02 -5.67 10.41
CA ARG A 288 13.73 -5.80 9.14
C ARG A 288 13.87 -4.45 8.47
N MET A 289 14.78 -4.38 7.52
CA MET A 289 14.81 -3.32 6.52
C MET A 289 14.00 -3.74 5.31
N ASN A 290 13.38 -2.80 4.62
CA ASN A 290 12.67 -3.10 3.38
C ASN A 290 13.62 -3.20 2.15
N GLU A 291 14.90 -2.86 2.29
CA GLU A 291 15.88 -2.94 1.19
C GLU A 291 16.34 -4.38 0.92
N ILE A 292 16.27 -4.77 -0.36
CA ILE A 292 16.54 -6.10 -0.92
C ILE A 292 17.95 -6.65 -0.55
N ARG A 293 18.89 -5.79 -0.15
CA ARG A 293 20.30 -6.16 0.07
C ARG A 293 20.67 -6.45 1.53
N SER A 294 19.77 -6.29 2.50
CA SER A 294 20.07 -6.55 3.92
C SER A 294 19.24 -7.71 4.48
N ASN A 295 19.86 -8.89 4.60
CA ASN A 295 19.30 -10.06 5.27
C ASN A 295 19.39 -9.99 6.81
N LYS A 296 19.78 -8.84 7.39
CA LYS A 296 19.90 -8.73 8.85
C LYS A 296 18.51 -8.59 9.47
N VAL A 297 18.06 -9.70 10.03
CA VAL A 297 16.82 -9.82 10.78
C VAL A 297 17.14 -9.69 12.27
N ARG A 298 16.37 -8.86 12.97
CA ARG A 298 16.33 -8.92 14.44
C ARG A 298 14.94 -9.39 14.83
N ASP A 299 14.84 -10.40 15.67
CA ASP A 299 13.56 -10.86 16.17
C ASP A 299 13.59 -11.09 17.69
N CYS A 300 12.39 -11.14 18.25
CA CYS A 300 12.18 -11.70 19.56
C CYS A 300 10.85 -12.44 19.61
N MET A 301 10.75 -13.34 20.58
CA MET A 301 9.52 -14.04 20.89
C MET A 301 9.01 -13.57 22.25
N VAL A 302 7.73 -13.24 22.28
CA VAL A 302 7.02 -12.82 23.49
C VAL A 302 5.99 -13.90 23.79
N TYR A 303 6.33 -14.80 24.72
CA TYR A 303 5.44 -15.87 25.15
C TYR A 303 4.30 -15.30 25.99
N GLY A 304 3.12 -15.89 25.91
CA GLY A 304 1.97 -15.51 26.72
C GLY A 304 0.70 -16.16 26.20
N HIS A 305 -0.12 -16.68 27.11
CA HIS A 305 -1.44 -17.20 26.76
C HIS A 305 -2.35 -16.04 26.36
N HIS A 306 -2.87 -16.07 25.13
CA HIS A 306 -3.98 -15.20 24.76
C HIS A 306 -5.24 -15.75 25.43
N LEU A 307 -6.01 -14.90 26.10
CA LEU A 307 -7.31 -15.31 26.64
C LEU A 307 -8.31 -15.63 25.51
N SER A 308 -8.11 -15.05 24.33
CA SER A 308 -8.62 -15.54 23.05
C SER A 308 -7.94 -14.77 21.91
N PRO A 309 -7.28 -15.43 20.95
CA PRO A 309 -6.69 -14.75 19.80
C PRO A 309 -7.72 -14.33 18.74
N TYR A 310 -9.00 -14.68 18.92
CA TYR A 310 -10.13 -14.09 18.17
C TYR A 310 -10.43 -12.64 18.58
N ASP A 311 -9.75 -12.14 19.63
CA ASP A 311 -10.03 -10.83 20.18
C ASP A 311 -9.23 -9.71 19.52
N ILE A 312 -8.06 -9.94 18.88
CA ILE A 312 -7.29 -8.83 18.28
C ILE A 312 -8.01 -8.35 17.01
N GLN A 313 -8.83 -7.33 17.17
CA GLN A 313 -9.65 -6.75 16.12
C GLN A 313 -9.13 -5.39 15.66
N GLN A 314 -8.23 -4.80 16.45
CA GLN A 314 -7.77 -3.44 16.23
C GLN A 314 -6.26 -3.37 16.37
N THR A 315 -5.62 -2.72 15.40
CA THR A 315 -4.22 -2.31 15.50
C THR A 315 -4.18 -0.80 15.55
N ILE A 316 -3.44 -0.26 16.53
CA ILE A 316 -3.32 1.18 16.77
C ILE A 316 -1.87 1.61 16.67
N PHE A 317 -1.57 2.55 15.78
CA PHE A 317 -0.22 3.12 15.62
C PHE A 317 -0.15 4.53 16.18
N ASP A 318 0.98 4.82 16.84
CA ASP A 318 1.28 6.08 17.50
C ASP A 318 2.76 6.42 17.30
N SER A 319 3.09 7.71 17.26
CA SER A 319 4.44 8.22 17.10
C SER A 319 4.61 9.57 17.79
N THR A 320 5.68 9.74 18.55
CA THR A 320 6.03 11.05 19.13
C THR A 320 6.37 12.10 18.07
N ASN A 321 6.76 11.67 16.87
CA ASN A 321 6.94 12.53 15.72
C ASN A 321 5.74 12.43 14.76
N LYS A 322 5.07 13.56 14.51
CA LYS A 322 3.89 13.64 13.64
C LYS A 322 4.21 13.45 12.16
N THR A 323 5.50 13.51 11.78
CA THR A 323 5.94 13.26 10.40
C THR A 323 6.14 11.79 10.08
N THR A 324 6.07 10.89 11.09
CA THR A 324 6.20 9.45 10.89
C THR A 324 5.07 8.92 10.02
N VAL A 325 5.45 8.16 9.00
CA VAL A 325 4.52 7.55 8.04
C VAL A 325 4.40 6.07 8.35
N PHE A 326 3.17 5.55 8.36
CA PHE A 326 2.89 4.13 8.53
C PHE A 326 2.21 3.55 7.30
N TYR A 327 2.49 2.29 7.03
CA TYR A 327 1.75 1.48 6.08
C TYR A 327 1.71 0.05 6.58
N ALA A 328 0.51 -0.51 6.73
CA ALA A 328 0.36 -1.83 7.33
C ALA A 328 -0.63 -2.71 6.57
N TYR A 329 -0.35 -4.00 6.58
CA TYR A 329 -1.11 -5.03 5.88
C TYR A 329 -0.96 -6.38 6.57
N TYR A 330 -1.91 -7.28 6.32
CA TYR A 330 -1.91 -8.62 6.87
C TYR A 330 -1.44 -9.61 5.82
N ILE A 331 -0.58 -10.54 6.22
CA ILE A 331 -0.23 -11.70 5.41
C ILE A 331 -0.52 -12.98 6.20
N GLN A 332 -1.10 -13.96 5.52
CA GLN A 332 -1.05 -15.34 5.98
C GLN A 332 0.40 -15.81 5.78
N PRO A 333 1.11 -16.29 6.81
CA PRO A 333 2.40 -16.91 6.59
C PRO A 333 2.18 -18.18 5.77
N ALA A 334 3.01 -18.31 4.73
CA ALA A 334 3.18 -19.54 3.96
C ALA A 334 3.82 -20.64 4.81
#